data_AF-A0A5C8J6A9-F1
#
_entry.id   AF-A0A5C8J6A9-F1
#
_cell.length_a   1.000
_cell.length_b   1.000
_cell.length_c   1.000
_cell.angle_alpha   90.00
_cell.angle_beta   90.00
_cell.angle_gamma   90.00
#
_symmetry.space_group_name_H-M   'P 1'
#
loop_
_entity.id
_entity.type
_entity.pdbx_description
1 polymer ?
#
loop_
_entity_poly.entity_id
_entity_poly.type
_entity_poly.pdbx_seq_one_letter_code
_entity_poly.pdbx_strand_id
1 'polypeptide(L)'
;MWTTVHREISPWDAHIVAGMLQAEGLTPFLHSVQHVGAYWPMSLMLGMVRVQVPLAEAEAARAVLQAWREGEFDAALSAEQALPGDVYCPRCAIYRWRWGRDGWASALATLCWGFGCVFPPPPTGRRCTHCGLRQTLAEMDEGTPA
;
A
#
# COMPACT_ATOMS: atom_id res chain seq x y z
N MET A 1 -23.03 -9.42 21.04
CA MET A 1 -23.03 -7.94 21.13
C MET A 1 -21.78 -7.42 20.44
N TRP A 2 -21.87 -6.34 19.66
CA TRP A 2 -20.74 -5.75 18.93
C TRP A 2 -20.23 -4.49 19.64
N THR A 3 -18.92 -4.27 19.62
CA THR A 3 -18.31 -3.05 20.15
C THR A 3 -17.32 -2.46 19.17
N THR A 4 -17.19 -1.14 19.16
CA THR A 4 -16.26 -0.44 18.27
C THR A 4 -14.87 -0.41 18.91
N VAL A 5 -13.86 -0.86 18.19
CA VAL A 5 -12.46 -0.91 18.66
C VAL A 5 -11.56 0.09 17.93
N HIS A 6 -11.88 0.43 16.68
CA HIS A 6 -11.14 1.42 15.88
C HIS A 6 -12.09 2.24 15.00
N ARG A 7 -11.64 3.42 14.57
CA ARG A 7 -12.36 4.30 13.64
C ARG A 7 -11.40 4.80 12.59
N GLU A 8 -11.87 4.81 11.35
CA GLU A 8 -11.04 5.18 10.21
C GLU A 8 -11.81 6.06 9.23
N ILE A 9 -11.14 7.11 8.75
CA ILE A 9 -11.76 8.08 7.84
C ILE A 9 -11.89 7.47 6.44
N SER A 10 -10.86 6.76 6.01
CA SER A 10 -10.80 6.09 4.72
C SER A 10 -11.46 4.70 4.79
N PRO A 11 -12.34 4.35 3.84
CA PRO A 11 -12.89 2.99 3.77
C PRO A 11 -11.80 1.95 3.46
N TRP A 12 -10.74 2.34 2.74
CA TRP A 12 -9.65 1.44 2.39
C TRP A 12 -8.79 1.09 3.60
N ASP A 13 -8.43 2.10 4.40
CA ASP A 13 -7.65 1.88 5.63
C ASP A 13 -8.45 1.05 6.64
N ALA A 14 -9.78 1.23 6.70
CA ALA A 14 -10.65 0.39 7.51
C ALA A 14 -10.61 -1.09 7.09
N HIS A 15 -10.55 -1.36 5.78
CA HIS A 15 -10.39 -2.72 5.26
C HIS A 15 -9.02 -3.31 5.58
N ILE A 16 -7.95 -2.51 5.56
CA ILE A 16 -6.60 -2.95 5.97
C ILE A 16 -6.63 -3.37 7.45
N VAL A 17 -7.19 -2.54 8.33
CA VAL A 17 -7.31 -2.86 9.76
C VAL A 17 -8.19 -4.10 9.99
N ALA A 18 -9.28 -4.25 9.24
CA ALA A 18 -10.11 -5.46 9.33
C ALA A 18 -9.34 -6.71 8.85
N GLY A 19 -8.58 -6.63 7.76
CA GLY A 19 -7.76 -7.73 7.27
C GLY A 19 -6.70 -8.15 8.29
N MET A 20 -6.07 -7.18 8.96
CA MET A 20 -5.12 -7.42 10.04
C MET A 20 -5.77 -8.15 11.23
N LEU A 21 -6.94 -7.69 11.70
CA LEU A 21 -7.66 -8.37 12.78
C LEU A 21 -8.11 -9.79 12.37
N GLN A 22 -8.50 -9.99 11.10
CA GLN A 22 -8.83 -11.32 10.57
C GLN A 22 -7.63 -12.26 10.55
N ALA A 23 -6.43 -11.74 10.23
CA ALA A 23 -5.20 -12.54 10.23
C ALA A 23 -4.86 -13.06 11.64
N GLU A 24 -5.19 -12.30 12.68
CA GLU A 24 -5.08 -12.69 14.10
C GLU A 24 -6.26 -13.58 14.57
N GLY A 25 -7.13 -14.01 13.66
CA GLY A 25 -8.25 -14.90 13.95
C GLY A 25 -9.48 -14.23 14.58
N LEU A 26 -9.55 -12.90 14.57
CA LEU A 26 -10.69 -12.14 15.10
C LEU A 26 -11.77 -11.93 14.04
N THR A 27 -12.99 -11.59 14.46
CA THR A 27 -14.12 -11.39 13.55
C THR A 27 -14.52 -9.92 13.43
N PRO A 28 -13.84 -9.11 12.61
CA PRO A 28 -14.18 -7.70 12.44
C PRO A 28 -15.40 -7.49 11.53
N PHE A 29 -16.17 -6.47 11.85
CA PHE A 29 -17.29 -5.95 11.10
C PHE A 29 -17.11 -4.45 10.86
N LEU A 30 -17.30 -4.01 9.61
CA LEU A 30 -17.16 -2.60 9.22
C LEU A 30 -18.53 -1.93 9.14
N HIS A 31 -18.82 -1.05 10.08
CA HIS A 31 -20.04 -0.24 10.05
C HIS A 31 -19.81 1.04 9.23
N SER A 32 -20.83 1.45 8.47
CA SER A 32 -20.84 2.67 7.63
C SER A 32 -19.93 2.64 6.40
N VAL A 33 -19.19 1.55 6.13
CA VAL A 33 -18.21 1.50 5.03
C VAL A 33 -18.83 1.76 3.65
N GLN A 34 -20.01 1.22 3.38
CA GLN A 34 -20.68 1.40 2.08
C GLN A 34 -21.14 2.85 1.86
N HIS A 35 -21.63 3.51 2.91
CA HIS A 35 -22.06 4.90 2.84
C HIS A 35 -20.87 5.85 2.66
N VAL A 36 -19.79 5.62 3.42
CA VAL A 36 -18.56 6.41 3.31
C VAL A 36 -17.86 6.17 1.97
N GLY A 37 -17.86 4.93 1.47
CA GLY A 37 -17.31 4.60 0.16
C GLY A 37 -18.08 5.23 -0.99
N ALA A 38 -19.42 5.28 -0.91
CA ALA A 38 -20.26 5.91 -1.93
C ALA A 38 -20.19 7.44 -1.89
N TYR A 39 -20.12 8.05 -0.70
CA TYR A 39 -20.05 9.49 -0.53
C TYR A 39 -19.15 9.86 0.65
N TRP A 40 -17.88 10.13 0.35
CA TRP A 40 -16.84 10.40 1.37
C TRP A 40 -17.21 11.50 2.38
N PRO A 41 -17.85 12.63 2.01
CA PRO A 41 -18.25 13.65 2.99
C PRO A 41 -19.20 13.14 4.08
N MET A 42 -19.91 12.02 3.84
CA MET A 42 -20.77 11.38 4.83
C MET A 42 -20.01 10.78 6.01
N SER A 43 -18.70 10.56 5.89
CA SER A 43 -17.83 10.05 6.96
C SER A 43 -17.94 10.87 8.23
N LEU A 44 -17.93 12.20 8.14
CA LEU A 44 -17.99 13.08 9.30
C LEU A 44 -19.34 12.97 10.03
N MET A 45 -20.44 12.86 9.27
CA MET A 45 -21.79 12.72 9.85
C MET A 45 -22.01 11.36 10.51
N LEU A 46 -21.46 10.29 9.94
CA LEU A 46 -21.63 8.92 10.44
C LEU A 46 -20.61 8.53 11.51
N GLY A 47 -19.71 9.45 11.89
CA GLY A 47 -18.66 9.20 12.87
C GLY A 47 -17.56 8.26 12.35
N MET A 48 -17.23 8.40 11.06
CA MET A 48 -16.24 7.63 10.30
C MET A 48 -16.65 6.16 10.09
N VAL A 49 -15.79 5.38 9.43
CA VAL A 49 -15.96 3.93 9.35
C VAL A 49 -15.58 3.33 10.70
N ARG A 50 -16.48 2.57 11.32
CA ARG A 50 -16.26 1.94 12.62
C ARG A 50 -15.88 0.49 12.43
N VAL A 51 -14.70 0.10 12.90
CA VAL A 51 -14.28 -1.30 12.99
C VAL A 51 -14.81 -1.87 14.30
N GLN A 52 -15.66 -2.88 14.20
CA GLN A 52 -16.34 -3.51 15.33
C GLN A 52 -15.95 -4.97 15.44
N VAL A 53 -15.91 -5.50 16.65
CA VAL A 53 -15.72 -6.94 16.93
C VAL A 53 -16.77 -7.42 17.93
N PRO A 54 -17.01 -8.73 18.04
CA PRO A 54 -17.78 -9.29 19.15
C PRO A 54 -17.21 -8.81 20.50
N LEU A 55 -18.07 -8.50 21.46
CA LEU A 55 -17.65 -7.97 22.76
C LEU A 55 -16.64 -8.89 23.46
N ALA A 56 -16.76 -10.21 23.28
CA ALA A 56 -15.83 -11.21 23.82
C ALA A 56 -14.40 -11.07 23.27
N GLU A 57 -14.25 -10.51 22.06
CA GLU A 57 -12.97 -10.35 21.37
C GLU A 57 -12.39 -8.93 21.53
N ALA A 58 -13.08 -8.04 22.26
CA ALA A 58 -12.74 -6.63 22.31
C ALA A 58 -11.38 -6.33 22.93
N GLU A 59 -10.96 -7.10 23.94
CA GLU A 59 -9.64 -6.94 24.57
C GLU A 59 -8.53 -7.42 23.65
N ALA A 60 -8.69 -8.61 23.04
CA ALA A 60 -7.74 -9.15 22.07
C ALA A 60 -7.55 -8.20 20.87
N ALA A 61 -8.64 -7.67 20.32
CA ALA A 61 -8.58 -6.71 19.22
C ALA A 61 -7.84 -5.43 19.59
N ARG A 62 -8.00 -4.91 20.82
CA ARG A 62 -7.27 -3.73 21.28
C ARG A 62 -5.77 -4.01 21.45
N ALA A 63 -5.40 -5.20 21.92
CA ALA A 63 -4.01 -5.59 22.04
C ALA A 63 -3.30 -5.63 20.66
N VAL A 64 -3.94 -6.23 19.66
CA VAL A 64 -3.44 -6.25 18.27
C VAL A 64 -3.29 -4.83 17.72
N LEU A 65 -4.30 -3.98 17.90
CA LEU A 65 -4.26 -2.58 17.46
C LEU A 65 -3.14 -1.77 18.16
N GLN A 66 -2.83 -2.10 19.41
CA GLN A 66 -1.76 -1.46 20.15
C GLN A 66 -0.39 -1.90 19.61
N ALA A 67 -0.15 -3.20 19.43
CA ALA A 67 1.09 -3.73 18.84
C ALA A 67 1.36 -3.15 17.45
N TRP A 68 0.31 -3.00 16.63
CA TRP A 68 0.40 -2.32 15.34
C TRP A 68 0.88 -0.86 15.47
N ARG A 69 0.28 -0.10 16.40
CA ARG A 69 0.62 1.32 16.61
C ARG A 69 2.01 1.52 17.19
N GLU A 70 2.50 0.54 17.95
CA GLU A 70 3.86 0.53 18.51
C GLU A 70 4.91 0.11 17.48
N GLY A 71 4.49 -0.31 16.28
CA GLY A 71 5.38 -0.63 15.17
C GLY A 71 5.95 -2.06 15.24
N GLU A 72 5.41 -2.93 16.08
CA GLU A 72 5.89 -4.31 16.20
C GLU A 72 5.81 -5.07 14.86
N PHE A 73 4.75 -4.82 14.09
CA PHE A 73 4.58 -5.43 12.76
C PHE A 73 5.58 -4.92 11.72
N ASP A 74 6.01 -3.66 11.81
CA ASP A 74 7.05 -3.11 10.92
C ASP A 74 8.42 -3.74 11.21
N ALA A 75 8.73 -3.93 12.50
CA ALA A 75 9.93 -4.63 12.94
C ALA A 75 9.93 -6.11 12.51
N ALA A 76 8.81 -6.81 12.68
CA ALA A 76 8.66 -8.20 12.25
C ALA A 76 8.81 -8.35 10.73
N LEU A 77 8.16 -7.49 9.95
CA LEU A 77 8.26 -7.48 8.50
C LEU A 77 9.70 -7.25 8.04
N SER A 78 10.41 -6.31 8.66
CA SER A 78 11.81 -6.02 8.35
C SER A 78 12.74 -7.21 8.64
N ALA A 79 12.42 -8.03 9.64
CA ALA A 79 13.19 -9.23 9.96
C ALA A 79 12.94 -10.37 8.96
N GLU A 80 11.71 -10.54 8.48
CA GLU A 80 11.34 -11.58 7.51
C GLU A 80 11.72 -11.23 6.07
N GLN A 81 11.61 -9.96 5.69
CA GLN A 81 11.86 -9.48 4.34
C GLN A 81 13.25 -8.86 4.22
N ALA A 82 14.28 -9.71 4.15
CA ALA A 82 15.56 -9.27 3.58
C ALA A 82 15.32 -8.80 2.14
N LEU A 83 15.45 -7.49 1.89
CA LEU A 83 15.28 -6.91 0.55
C LEU A 83 16.17 -7.65 -0.45
N PRO A 84 15.62 -8.12 -1.59
CA PRO A 84 16.42 -8.84 -2.58
C PRO A 84 17.55 -7.94 -3.12
N GLY A 85 18.69 -8.55 -3.45
CA GLY A 85 19.93 -7.82 -3.77
C GLY A 85 19.86 -6.95 -5.03
N ASP A 86 18.86 -7.17 -5.87
CA ASP A 86 18.56 -6.42 -7.10
C ASP A 86 17.92 -5.04 -6.83
N VAL A 87 17.57 -4.75 -5.57
CA VAL A 87 17.08 -3.45 -5.10
C VAL A 87 18.22 -2.42 -5.08
N TYR A 88 19.46 -2.85 -4.83
CA TYR A 88 20.62 -1.97 -4.80
C TYR A 88 21.19 -1.75 -6.20
N CYS A 89 21.65 -0.53 -6.47
CA CYS A 89 22.38 -0.27 -7.70
C CYS A 89 23.71 -1.06 -7.72
N PRO A 90 24.01 -1.90 -8.73
CA PRO A 90 25.24 -2.68 -8.78
C PRO A 90 26.49 -1.79 -8.84
N ARG A 91 26.35 -0.53 -9.29
CA ARG A 91 27.46 0.41 -9.43
C ARG A 91 27.75 1.23 -8.17
N CYS A 92 26.74 1.58 -7.38
CA CYS A 92 26.93 2.48 -6.24
C CYS A 92 26.26 2.02 -4.94
N ALA A 93 25.66 0.83 -4.91
CA ALA A 93 25.01 0.22 -3.76
C ALA A 93 23.92 1.07 -3.07
N ILE A 94 23.33 2.04 -3.79
CA ILE A 94 22.24 2.88 -3.28
C ILE A 94 20.92 2.41 -3.91
N TYR A 95 19.84 2.36 -3.12
CA TYR A 95 18.50 1.90 -3.51
C TYR A 95 17.62 2.96 -4.22
N ARG A 96 18.21 4.09 -4.66
CA ARG A 96 17.46 5.21 -5.23
C ARG A 96 17.29 5.11 -6.75
N TRP A 97 16.34 4.29 -7.16
CA TRP A 97 15.93 4.15 -8.56
C TRP A 97 14.81 5.11 -8.95
N ARG A 98 14.82 5.57 -10.20
CA ARG A 98 13.72 6.27 -10.85
C ARG A 98 13.32 5.50 -12.11
N TRP A 99 12.05 5.17 -12.23
CA TRP A 99 11.54 4.52 -13.45
C TRP A 99 11.67 5.45 -14.66
N GLY A 100 12.28 4.93 -15.71
CA GLY A 100 12.31 5.54 -17.03
C GLY A 100 11.00 5.27 -17.76
N ARG A 101 10.49 6.29 -18.44
CA ARG A 101 9.40 6.19 -19.41
C ARG A 101 9.92 6.67 -20.74
N ASP A 102 9.40 6.11 -21.83
CA ASP A 102 9.59 6.66 -23.15
C ASP A 102 8.87 8.02 -23.27
N GLY A 103 9.46 8.93 -24.04
CA GLY A 103 8.85 10.24 -24.29
C GLY A 103 7.53 10.13 -25.05
N TRP A 104 7.43 9.14 -25.94
CA TRP A 104 6.25 8.90 -26.76
C TRP A 104 5.05 8.42 -25.96
N ALA A 105 5.16 7.36 -25.14
CA ALA A 105 4.01 6.92 -24.35
C ALA A 105 3.65 7.93 -23.25
N SER A 106 4.58 8.76 -22.79
CA SER A 106 4.26 9.91 -21.91
C SER A 106 3.41 10.97 -22.63
N ALA A 107 3.71 11.25 -23.90
CA ALA A 107 2.89 12.15 -24.72
C ALA A 107 1.51 11.54 -25.03
N LEU A 108 1.47 10.25 -25.37
CA LEU A 108 0.22 9.52 -25.61
C LEU A 108 -0.67 9.50 -24.35
N ALA A 109 -0.09 9.24 -23.17
CA ALA A 109 -0.82 9.27 -21.91
C ALA A 109 -1.42 10.65 -21.62
N THR A 110 -0.70 11.72 -21.96
CA THR A 110 -1.19 13.10 -21.81
C THR A 110 -2.39 13.37 -22.73
N LEU A 111 -2.32 12.89 -23.97
CA LEU A 111 -3.43 12.97 -24.94
C LEU A 111 -4.65 12.18 -24.45
N CYS A 112 -4.45 10.93 -24.01
CA CYS A 112 -5.53 10.06 -23.52
C CYS A 112 -6.22 10.63 -22.27
N TRP A 113 -5.47 11.30 -21.39
CA TRP A 113 -6.04 11.93 -20.20
C TRP A 113 -7.11 12.98 -20.56
N GLY A 114 -6.91 13.73 -21.64
CA GLY A 114 -7.90 14.69 -22.17
C GLY A 114 -9.20 14.06 -22.65
N PHE A 115 -9.19 12.77 -22.97
CA PHE A 115 -10.37 12.00 -23.40
C PHE A 115 -10.97 11.13 -22.27
N GLY A 116 -10.52 11.30 -21.03
CA GLY A 116 -11.02 10.53 -19.89
C GLY A 116 -10.54 9.08 -19.85
N CYS A 117 -9.58 8.70 -20.71
CA CYS A 117 -8.96 7.39 -20.69
C CYS A 117 -7.72 7.41 -19.78
N VAL A 118 -7.68 6.52 -18.79
CA VAL A 118 -6.48 6.30 -17.97
C VAL A 118 -5.59 5.30 -18.70
N PHE A 119 -4.52 5.80 -19.32
CA PHE A 119 -3.50 4.97 -19.97
C PHE A 119 -2.17 5.08 -19.21
N PRO A 120 -1.85 4.13 -18.30
CA PRO A 120 -0.56 4.11 -17.63
C PRO A 120 0.51 3.59 -18.62
N PRO A 121 1.47 4.42 -19.07
CA PRO A 121 2.50 3.97 -19.98
C PRO A 121 3.40 2.95 -19.26
N PRO A 122 3.72 1.80 -19.89
CA PRO A 122 4.58 0.81 -19.28
C PRO A 122 5.97 1.42 -19.04
N PRO A 123 6.64 1.06 -17.93
CA PRO A 123 8.02 1.46 -17.72
C PRO A 123 8.89 0.87 -18.84
N THR A 124 9.96 1.55 -19.24
CA THR A 124 10.94 1.03 -20.22
C THR A 124 12.23 0.53 -19.56
N GLY A 125 12.42 0.88 -18.29
CA GLY A 125 13.58 0.52 -17.49
C GLY A 125 13.68 1.41 -16.25
N ARG A 126 14.81 1.33 -15.55
CA ARG A 126 15.10 2.14 -14.36
C ARG A 126 16.43 2.89 -14.50
N ARG A 127 16.52 4.07 -13.89
CA ARG A 127 17.74 4.88 -13.79
C ARG A 127 18.09 5.13 -12.33
N CYS A 128 19.33 4.88 -11.94
CA CYS A 128 19.81 5.28 -10.62
C CYS A 128 19.95 6.80 -10.55
N THR A 129 19.34 7.42 -9.53
CA THR A 129 19.40 8.88 -9.33
C THR A 129 20.77 9.37 -8.85
N HIS A 130 21.60 8.49 -8.30
CA HIS A 130 22.91 8.84 -7.77
C HIS A 130 24.03 8.69 -8.82
N CYS A 131 24.16 7.51 -9.44
CA CYS A 131 25.25 7.22 -10.39
C CYS A 131 24.85 7.31 -11.87
N GLY A 132 23.55 7.43 -12.16
CA GLY A 132 23.04 7.55 -13.53
C GLY A 132 22.99 6.22 -14.32
N LEU A 133 23.35 5.08 -13.72
CA LEU A 133 23.23 3.77 -14.36
C LEU A 133 21.79 3.55 -14.85
N ARG A 134 21.63 3.09 -16.08
CA ARG A 134 20.35 2.73 -16.67
C ARG A 134 20.30 1.21 -16.86
N GLN A 135 19.18 0.62 -16.48
CA GLN A 135 18.86 -0.78 -16.77
C GLN A 135 17.55 -0.80 -17.54
N THR A 136 17.54 -1.50 -18.67
CA THR A 136 16.32 -1.79 -19.44
C THR A 136 15.52 -2.89 -18.75
N LEU A 137 14.23 -3.02 -19.08
CA LEU A 137 13.41 -4.11 -18.54
C LEU A 137 14.00 -5.50 -18.83
N ALA A 138 14.57 -5.70 -20.03
CA ALA A 138 15.19 -6.98 -20.41
C ALA A 138 16.37 -7.36 -19.48
N GLU A 139 17.22 -6.39 -19.13
CA GLU A 139 18.35 -6.61 -18.21
C GLU A 139 17.89 -6.89 -16.76
N MET A 140 16.68 -6.46 -16.39
CA MET A 140 16.10 -6.73 -15.07
C MET A 140 15.53 -8.16 -14.98
N ASP A 141 14.92 -8.66 -16.05
CA ASP A 141 14.31 -10.00 -16.10
C ASP A 141 15.37 -11.11 -16.17
N GLU A 142 16.55 -10.83 -16.76
CA GLU A 142 17.65 -11.79 -16.88
C GLU A 142 18.54 -11.90 -15.64
N GLY A 143 18.29 -11.10 -14.59
CA GLY A 143 19.04 -11.17 -13.32
C GLY A 143 20.55 -10.95 -13.45
N THR A 144 21.01 -10.43 -14.58
CA THR A 144 22.44 -10.39 -14.94
C THR A 144 22.99 -8.97 -14.72
N PRO A 145 23.99 -8.77 -13.85
CA PRO A 145 24.64 -7.48 -13.71
C PRO A 145 25.55 -7.23 -14.92
N ALA A 146 25.28 -6.16 -15.66
CA ALA A 146 26.19 -5.55 -16.63
C ALA A 146 27.31 -4.75 -15.94
#